data_AF-A0A2A4P7L7-F1
#
_entry.id   AF-A0A2A4P7L7-F1
#
_cell.length_a   1.000
_cell.length_b   1.000
_cell.length_c   1.000
_cell.angle_alpha   90.00
_cell.angle_beta   90.00
_cell.angle_gamma   90.00
#
_symmetry.space_group_name_H-M   'P 1'
#
loop_
_entity.id
_entity.type
_entity.pdbx_description
1 polymer ?
#
loop_
_entity_poly.entity_id
_entity_poly.type
_entity_poly.pdbx_seq_one_letter_code
_entity_poly.pdbx_strand_id
1 'polypeptide(L)'
;MPSNQMVLGLDLQGGAHILLQIEKSGIVDDRLQSIKGEIRSLLREDKIGYTGLKINKNSIQVRIRDTALVDQAVTKLETLEQSVNAGLFAASALREVTIENSGDGIVRAVLTEEGINARVRSAVDQSIEVIRRRIDELGTTEPIIQREGADRILVQIPGLDDSGRLKEILKATAKLEFRMIDQSMSGDQAKQTGAPIDSEILSDAEDENYFHLVKKRAVVGGDELEDSQQSFDQRTNEAVVTFRFNTSGARKFAVATSANVGRPFAIVLDGKVISAPVIQTPIIGGSGQITGNFTPQSANDLAILLRAGALPAELTIVEERSVGPGLGADSVASGKNAGIIGAIAVLVFMFLSYGVFGLIADIALVINVALLVGVLSMLGAT
;
A
#
# COMPACT_ATOMS: atom_id res chain seq x y z
N MET A 1 -21.61 -35.68 8.46
CA MET A 1 -20.79 -35.07 9.52
C MET A 1 -20.21 -33.79 8.96
N PRO A 2 -20.46 -32.61 9.55
CA PRO A 2 -19.85 -31.38 9.08
C PRO A 2 -18.36 -31.40 9.46
N SER A 3 -17.50 -31.15 8.48
CA SER A 3 -16.05 -31.34 8.54
C SER A 3 -15.25 -30.05 8.79
N ASN A 4 -15.89 -28.98 9.26
CA ASN A 4 -15.19 -27.70 9.45
C ASN A 4 -14.64 -27.59 10.88
N GLN A 5 -13.31 -27.55 10.96
CA GLN A 5 -12.55 -27.28 12.19
C GLN A 5 -12.76 -25.84 12.68
N MET A 6 -12.76 -25.68 14.00
CA MET A 6 -12.83 -24.42 14.75
C MET A 6 -11.73 -23.44 14.32
N VAL A 7 -12.07 -22.15 14.15
CA VAL A 7 -11.09 -21.08 13.86
C VAL A 7 -10.46 -20.67 15.18
N LEU A 8 -9.19 -21.03 15.37
CA LEU A 8 -8.47 -20.81 16.61
C LEU A 8 -7.73 -19.47 16.53
N GLY A 9 -7.66 -18.72 17.63
CA GLY A 9 -6.88 -17.46 17.69
C GLY A 9 -5.38 -17.67 17.48
N LEU A 10 -4.62 -16.58 17.33
CA LEU A 10 -3.16 -16.58 17.11
C LEU A 10 -2.39 -17.49 18.09
N ASP A 11 -2.83 -17.51 19.35
CA ASP A 11 -2.19 -18.31 20.42
C ASP A 11 -2.32 -19.83 20.23
N LEU A 12 -3.24 -20.27 19.37
CA LEU A 12 -3.60 -21.66 19.16
C LEU A 12 -3.34 -22.15 17.72
N GLN A 13 -3.45 -21.27 16.72
CA GLN A 13 -3.18 -21.57 15.31
C GLN A 13 -1.75 -21.21 14.88
N GLY A 14 -1.01 -20.44 15.68
CA GLY A 14 0.19 -19.77 15.21
C GLY A 14 -0.14 -18.67 14.20
N GLY A 15 0.87 -17.97 13.69
CA GLY A 15 0.70 -16.93 12.69
C GLY A 15 1.78 -15.86 12.70
N ALA A 16 1.58 -14.85 11.85
CA ALA A 16 2.49 -13.73 11.71
C ALA A 16 2.04 -12.53 12.54
N HIS A 17 2.95 -11.99 13.35
CA HIS A 17 2.81 -10.70 14.03
C HIS A 17 3.90 -9.77 13.50
N ILE A 18 3.49 -8.71 12.80
CA ILE A 18 4.39 -7.78 12.12
C ILE A 18 4.04 -6.36 12.55
N LEU A 19 5.03 -5.63 13.07
CA LEU A 19 4.92 -4.20 13.33
C LEU A 19 5.64 -3.44 12.23
N LEU A 20 4.87 -2.70 11.44
CA LEU A 20 5.34 -1.86 10.34
C LEU A 20 5.45 -0.42 10.81
N GLN A 21 6.46 0.32 10.36
CA GLN A 21 6.60 1.75 10.59
C GLN A 21 6.71 2.49 9.26
N ILE A 22 5.96 3.58 9.16
CA ILE A 22 5.97 4.49 8.02
C ILE A 22 7.26 5.30 8.01
N GLU A 23 7.89 5.35 6.85
CA GLU A 23 9.05 6.20 6.62
C GLU A 23 8.62 7.67 6.42
N LYS A 24 8.95 8.53 7.39
CA LYS A 24 8.53 9.93 7.41
C LYS A 24 9.23 10.76 6.34
N SER A 25 10.48 10.43 6.03
CA SER A 25 11.28 11.20 5.07
C SER A 25 10.66 11.20 3.68
N GLY A 26 10.18 10.05 3.20
CA GLY A 26 9.51 9.93 1.90
C GLY A 26 8.25 10.82 1.80
N ILE A 27 7.42 10.86 2.86
CA ILE A 27 6.22 11.72 2.90
C ILE A 27 6.59 13.20 2.80
N VAL A 28 7.63 13.60 3.54
CA VAL A 28 8.10 14.99 3.54
C VAL A 28 8.66 15.37 2.17
N ASP A 29 9.48 14.51 1.57
CA ASP A 29 10.09 14.74 0.28
C ASP A 29 9.05 14.87 -0.84
N ASP A 30 8.08 13.94 -0.90
CA ASP A 30 6.99 13.99 -1.87
C ASP A 30 6.14 15.26 -1.71
N ARG A 31 5.86 15.66 -0.47
CA ARG A 31 5.12 16.91 -0.22
C ARG A 31 5.92 18.13 -0.64
N LEU A 32 7.22 18.20 -0.37
CA LEU A 32 8.07 19.32 -0.79
C LEU A 32 8.19 19.40 -2.32
N GLN A 33 8.19 18.27 -3.02
CA GLN A 33 8.15 18.27 -4.49
C GLN A 33 6.81 18.80 -5.03
N SER A 34 5.68 18.40 -4.43
CA SER A 34 4.36 18.92 -4.74
C SER A 34 4.29 20.43 -4.51
N ILE A 35 4.69 20.92 -3.34
CA ILE A 35 4.71 22.36 -3.01
C ILE A 35 5.63 23.10 -3.97
N LYS A 36 6.81 22.56 -4.33
CA LYS A 36 7.71 23.17 -5.31
C LYS A 36 7.03 23.35 -6.68
N GLY A 37 6.22 22.37 -7.10
CA GLY A 37 5.40 22.45 -8.31
C GLY A 37 4.32 23.52 -8.23
N GLU A 38 3.61 23.58 -7.11
CA GLU A 38 2.57 24.58 -6.83
C GLU A 38 3.16 26.01 -6.82
N ILE A 39 4.27 26.23 -6.10
CA ILE A 39 5.02 27.49 -6.10
C ILE A 39 5.38 27.91 -7.53
N ARG A 40 5.91 26.98 -8.33
CA ARG A 40 6.26 27.25 -9.73
C ARG A 40 5.05 27.65 -10.56
N SER A 41 3.90 27.02 -10.34
CA SER A 41 2.66 27.33 -11.06
C SER A 41 2.14 28.71 -10.67
N LEU A 42 2.00 28.98 -9.37
CA LEU A 42 1.50 30.25 -8.83
C LEU A 42 2.35 31.44 -9.28
N LEU A 43 3.68 31.34 -9.19
CA LEU A 43 4.56 32.43 -9.61
C LEU A 43 4.54 32.66 -11.14
N ARG A 44 4.29 31.62 -11.95
CA ARG A 44 4.19 31.76 -13.40
C ARG A 44 2.90 32.41 -13.84
N GLU A 45 1.79 32.10 -13.19
CA GLU A 45 0.47 32.68 -13.48
C GLU A 45 0.50 34.21 -13.38
N ASP A 46 1.13 34.73 -12.33
CA ASP A 46 1.28 36.17 -12.10
C ASP A 46 2.53 36.78 -12.75
N LYS A 47 3.25 36.01 -13.58
CA LYS A 47 4.49 36.43 -14.28
C LYS A 47 5.59 36.94 -13.34
N ILE A 48 5.64 36.43 -12.11
CA ILE A 48 6.66 36.78 -11.12
C ILE A 48 7.95 36.03 -11.44
N GLY A 49 8.98 36.76 -11.84
CA GLY A 49 10.30 36.18 -12.15
C GLY A 49 11.01 35.69 -10.89
N TYR A 50 11.40 34.41 -10.87
CA TYR A 50 12.12 33.81 -9.74
C TYR A 50 13.42 33.10 -10.14
N THR A 51 14.28 32.85 -9.16
CA THR A 51 15.53 32.08 -9.26
C THR A 51 15.72 31.20 -8.04
N GLY A 52 16.58 30.19 -8.17
CA GLY A 52 17.04 29.42 -7.02
C GLY A 52 15.98 28.57 -6.32
N LEU A 53 14.88 28.21 -6.99
CA LEU A 53 13.84 27.33 -6.44
C LEU A 53 14.42 25.95 -6.11
N LYS A 54 14.76 25.74 -4.84
CA LYS A 54 15.44 24.54 -4.34
C LYS A 54 14.80 24.08 -3.04
N ILE A 55 14.80 22.77 -2.85
CA ILE A 55 14.40 22.12 -1.60
C ILE A 55 15.63 22.10 -0.68
N ASN A 56 15.44 22.44 0.59
CA ASN A 56 16.46 22.46 1.63
C ASN A 56 15.86 21.89 2.93
N LYS A 57 16.19 20.62 3.22
CA LYS A 57 15.61 19.85 4.33
C LYS A 57 14.08 19.95 4.30
N ASN A 58 13.47 20.56 5.31
CA ASN A 58 12.01 20.68 5.43
C ASN A 58 11.46 21.99 4.85
N SER A 59 12.22 22.68 4.01
CA SER A 59 11.83 23.98 3.46
C SER A 59 12.14 24.13 1.98
N ILE A 60 11.38 24.97 1.30
CA ILE A 60 11.61 25.35 -0.09
C ILE A 60 12.04 26.80 -0.10
N GLN A 61 13.21 27.07 -0.67
CA GLN A 61 13.72 28.42 -0.82
C GLN A 61 13.52 28.88 -2.26
N VAL A 62 13.00 30.09 -2.41
CA VAL A 62 12.88 30.77 -3.71
C VAL A 62 13.34 32.22 -3.57
N ARG A 63 14.07 32.71 -4.58
CA ARG A 63 14.47 34.11 -4.66
C ARG A 63 13.68 34.81 -5.76
N ILE A 64 12.91 35.81 -5.40
CA ILE A 64 12.19 36.68 -6.32
C ILE A 64 13.19 37.66 -6.94
N ARG A 65 13.17 37.80 -8.27
CA ARG A 65 14.12 38.67 -9.00
C ARG A 65 13.82 40.15 -8.83
N ASP A 66 12.54 40.48 -8.81
CA ASP A 66 12.07 41.84 -8.68
C ASP A 66 11.67 42.11 -7.23
N THR A 67 12.40 43.00 -6.57
CA THR A 67 12.16 43.36 -5.16
C THR A 67 10.82 44.05 -4.95
N ALA A 68 10.25 44.69 -5.99
CA ALA A 68 8.94 45.32 -5.90
C ALA A 68 7.77 44.31 -5.90
N LEU A 69 8.02 43.08 -6.37
CA LEU A 69 7.01 42.02 -6.45
C LEU A 69 7.08 41.04 -5.27
N VAL A 70 7.93 41.29 -4.28
CA VAL A 70 8.13 40.38 -3.13
C VAL A 70 6.85 40.26 -2.31
N ASP A 71 6.20 41.38 -1.97
CA ASP A 71 4.98 41.36 -1.15
C ASP A 71 3.81 40.67 -1.87
N GLN A 72 3.72 40.86 -3.19
CA GLN A 72 2.74 40.16 -4.02
C GLN A 72 3.04 38.65 -4.06
N ALA A 73 4.31 38.27 -4.20
CA ALA A 73 4.73 36.87 -4.17
C ALA A 73 4.42 36.22 -2.82
N VAL A 74 4.69 36.91 -1.70
CA VAL A 74 4.39 36.41 -0.35
C VAL A 74 2.89 36.22 -0.18
N THR A 75 2.06 37.22 -0.51
CA THR A 75 0.59 37.12 -0.42
C THR A 75 0.04 35.93 -1.21
N LYS A 76 0.63 35.63 -2.37
CA LYS A 76 0.25 34.47 -3.19
C LYS A 76 0.71 33.16 -2.60
N LEU A 77 1.93 33.10 -2.07
CA LEU A 77 2.46 31.91 -1.42
C LEU A 77 1.76 31.62 -0.09
N GLU A 78 1.22 32.63 0.60
CA GLU A 78 0.35 32.47 1.76
C GLU A 78 -0.94 31.71 1.43
N THR A 79 -1.37 31.65 0.17
CA THR A 79 -2.50 30.77 -0.22
C THR A 79 -2.18 29.29 -0.05
N LEU A 80 -0.90 28.90 -0.06
CA LEU A 80 -0.45 27.53 0.25
C LEU A 80 -0.57 27.21 1.75
N GLU A 81 -0.73 28.22 2.61
CA GLU A 81 -0.95 28.03 4.05
C GLU A 81 -2.39 27.59 4.36
N GLN A 82 -3.32 27.68 3.39
CA GLN A 82 -4.74 27.46 3.63
C GLN A 82 -5.11 25.97 3.72
N SER A 83 -5.18 25.52 4.98
CA SER A 83 -6.00 24.46 5.57
C SER A 83 -6.06 23.08 4.88
N VAL A 84 -5.48 22.08 5.57
CA VAL A 84 -6.07 20.74 5.56
C VAL A 84 -7.38 20.83 6.34
N ASN A 85 -8.52 20.69 5.64
CA ASN A 85 -9.87 20.77 6.22
C ASN A 85 -10.05 19.77 7.36
N ALA A 86 -9.82 20.20 8.60
CA ALA A 86 -10.10 19.44 9.81
C ALA A 86 -11.59 19.57 10.20
N GLY A 87 -12.51 19.28 9.29
CA GLY A 87 -13.95 19.26 9.57
C GLY A 87 -14.55 20.60 10.04
N LEU A 88 -15.88 20.68 10.02
CA LEU A 88 -16.65 21.91 10.30
C LEU A 88 -16.52 22.42 11.76
N PHE A 89 -15.85 21.67 12.65
CA PHE A 89 -15.83 21.91 14.10
C PHE A 89 -14.43 22.04 14.72
N ALA A 90 -13.33 21.87 13.97
CA ALA A 90 -11.99 22.13 14.53
C ALA A 90 -11.64 23.61 14.35
N ALA A 91 -11.69 24.37 15.45
CA ALA A 91 -11.37 25.80 15.50
C ALA A 91 -9.88 26.14 15.24
N SER A 92 -9.05 25.17 14.86
CA SER A 92 -7.65 25.39 14.50
C SER A 92 -7.38 24.76 13.15
N ALA A 93 -7.37 25.59 12.11
CA ALA A 93 -6.79 25.19 10.83
C ALA A 93 -5.31 24.85 11.07
N LEU A 94 -4.96 23.56 10.97
CA LEU A 94 -3.58 23.13 11.05
C LEU A 94 -2.82 23.81 9.90
N ARG A 95 -1.82 24.63 10.24
CA ARG A 95 -0.96 25.27 9.25
C ARG A 95 0.04 24.23 8.77
N GLU A 96 -0.20 23.67 7.59
CA GLU A 96 0.71 22.68 7.01
C GLU A 96 2.06 23.31 6.62
N VAL A 97 2.01 24.50 6.05
CA VAL A 97 3.16 25.25 5.56
C VAL A 97 3.14 26.63 6.21
N THR A 98 4.31 27.16 6.56
CA THR A 98 4.51 28.56 6.99
C THR A 98 5.43 29.26 6.00
N ILE A 99 5.05 30.46 5.58
CA ILE A 99 5.86 31.30 4.71
C ILE A 99 6.69 32.26 5.54
N GLU A 100 8.00 32.18 5.41
CA GLU A 100 8.97 33.07 6.04
C GLU A 100 9.62 33.95 4.97
N ASN A 101 9.58 35.27 5.18
CA ASN A 101 10.35 36.21 4.38
C ASN A 101 11.69 36.47 5.07
N SER A 102 12.79 36.01 4.45
CA SER A 102 14.14 36.13 5.00
C SER A 102 14.85 37.43 4.61
N GLY A 103 14.18 38.37 3.92
CA GLY A 103 14.78 39.58 3.37
C GLY A 103 15.51 39.33 2.04
N ASP A 104 15.94 40.40 1.36
CA ASP A 104 16.64 40.37 0.06
C ASP A 104 15.91 39.59 -1.05
N GLY A 105 14.57 39.60 -1.02
CA GLY A 105 13.73 38.89 -1.98
C GLY A 105 13.74 37.37 -1.82
N ILE A 106 14.26 36.84 -0.70
CA ILE A 106 14.25 35.40 -0.39
C ILE A 106 13.00 35.06 0.41
N VAL A 107 12.18 34.19 -0.16
CA VAL A 107 11.00 33.62 0.48
C VAL A 107 11.25 32.14 0.75
N ARG A 108 10.90 31.68 1.95
CA ARG A 108 11.03 30.29 2.37
C ARG A 108 9.67 29.75 2.76
N ALA A 109 9.27 28.63 2.16
CA ALA A 109 8.11 27.85 2.60
C ALA A 109 8.61 26.71 3.49
N VAL A 110 8.22 26.69 4.76
CA VAL A 110 8.65 25.69 5.76
C VAL A 110 7.49 24.77 6.10
N LEU A 111 7.69 23.46 6.02
CA LEU A 111 6.71 22.47 6.44
C LEU A 111 6.73 22.37 7.98
N THR A 112 5.57 22.53 8.62
CA THR A 112 5.46 22.51 10.09
C THR A 112 5.48 21.07 10.63
N GLU A 113 5.93 20.88 11.87
CA GLU A 113 5.89 19.55 12.51
C GLU A 113 4.46 19.03 12.67
N GLU A 114 3.49 19.93 12.92
CA GLU A 114 2.07 19.60 13.00
C GLU A 114 1.53 19.10 11.66
N GLY A 115 1.90 19.76 10.56
CA GLY A 115 1.57 19.34 9.20
C GLY A 115 2.16 17.99 8.84
N ILE A 116 3.44 17.76 9.19
CA ILE A 116 4.11 16.47 9.00
C ILE A 116 3.38 15.37 9.76
N ASN A 117 3.06 15.59 11.04
CA ASN A 117 2.37 14.60 11.87
C ASN A 117 0.95 14.30 11.34
N ALA A 118 0.22 15.30 10.86
CA ALA A 118 -1.08 15.11 10.24
C ALA A 118 -0.99 14.26 8.96
N ARG A 119 0.01 14.53 8.10
CA ARG A 119 0.28 13.75 6.88
C ARG A 119 0.66 12.31 7.20
N VAL A 120 1.54 12.09 8.18
CA VAL A 120 1.92 10.75 8.63
C VAL A 120 0.71 9.97 9.12
N ARG A 121 -0.16 10.58 9.93
CA ARG A 121 -1.41 9.93 10.37
C ARG A 121 -2.32 9.58 9.19
N SER A 122 -2.49 10.48 8.23
CA SER A 122 -3.28 10.19 7.02
C SER A 122 -2.67 9.07 6.20
N ALA A 123 -1.33 9.01 6.10
CA ALA A 123 -0.62 7.94 5.42
C ALA A 123 -0.79 6.61 6.16
N VAL A 124 -0.82 6.59 7.51
CA VAL A 124 -1.15 5.40 8.31
C VAL A 124 -2.55 4.88 7.94
N ASP A 125 -3.56 5.75 7.94
CA ASP A 125 -4.94 5.33 7.62
C ASP A 125 -5.06 4.76 6.20
N GLN A 126 -4.43 5.42 5.23
CA GLN A 126 -4.41 4.95 3.84
C GLN A 126 -3.65 3.63 3.69
N SER A 127 -2.50 3.49 4.35
CA SER A 127 -1.70 2.25 4.35
C SER A 127 -2.47 1.09 4.98
N ILE A 128 -3.23 1.31 6.04
CA ILE A 128 -4.08 0.27 6.65
C ILE A 128 -5.08 -0.28 5.62
N GLU A 129 -5.71 0.60 4.83
CA GLU A 129 -6.67 0.19 3.79
C GLU A 129 -6.00 -0.55 2.63
N VAL A 130 -4.79 -0.14 2.23
CA VAL A 130 -4.00 -0.85 1.21
C VAL A 130 -3.57 -2.23 1.73
N ILE A 131 -3.05 -2.31 2.96
CA ILE A 131 -2.62 -3.57 3.60
C ILE A 131 -3.81 -4.53 3.73
N ARG A 132 -4.97 -4.03 4.13
CA ARG A 132 -6.20 -4.83 4.21
C ARG A 132 -6.52 -5.47 2.86
N ARG A 133 -6.62 -4.66 1.80
CA ARG A 133 -6.86 -5.15 0.44
C ARG A 133 -5.80 -6.17 -0.01
N ARG A 134 -4.52 -5.99 0.33
CA ARG A 134 -3.48 -6.97 -0.01
C ARG A 134 -3.64 -8.30 0.71
N ILE A 135 -4.05 -8.28 1.97
CA ILE A 135 -4.23 -9.50 2.77
C ILE A 135 -5.52 -10.22 2.38
N ASP A 136 -6.62 -9.50 2.14
CA ASP A 136 -7.88 -10.09 1.72
C ASP A 136 -7.71 -10.92 0.43
N GLU A 137 -6.81 -10.49 -0.46
CA GLU A 137 -6.45 -11.18 -1.70
C GLU A 137 -5.58 -12.43 -1.51
N LEU A 138 -4.96 -12.58 -0.34
CA LEU A 138 -4.20 -13.79 0.01
C LEU A 138 -5.11 -14.90 0.56
N GLY A 139 -6.34 -14.59 0.96
CA GLY A 139 -7.35 -15.57 1.34
C GLY A 139 -7.91 -15.41 2.76
N THR A 140 -8.78 -16.36 3.13
CA THR A 140 -9.88 -16.32 4.12
C THR A 140 -9.52 -16.19 5.60
N THR A 141 -8.42 -15.52 5.95
CA THR A 141 -8.11 -15.22 7.34
C THR A 141 -8.54 -13.79 7.63
N GLU A 142 -9.30 -13.55 8.70
CA GLU A 142 -9.58 -12.18 9.14
C GLU A 142 -8.33 -11.60 9.83
N PRO A 143 -7.60 -10.67 9.19
CA PRO A 143 -6.40 -10.10 9.79
C PRO A 143 -6.77 -9.03 10.81
N ILE A 144 -5.98 -8.92 11.87
CA ILE A 144 -6.05 -7.77 12.76
C ILE A 144 -5.05 -6.74 12.27
N ILE A 145 -5.57 -5.66 11.66
CA ILE A 145 -4.77 -4.54 11.17
C ILE A 145 -5.19 -3.30 11.94
N GLN A 146 -4.28 -2.78 12.75
CA GLN A 146 -4.57 -1.65 13.63
C GLN A 146 -3.41 -0.66 13.63
N ARG A 147 -3.72 0.61 13.91
CA ARG A 147 -2.70 1.62 14.17
C ARG A 147 -2.07 1.37 15.53
N GLU A 148 -0.75 1.40 15.59
CA GLU A 148 0.01 1.38 16.83
C GLU A 148 0.80 2.70 16.96
N GLY A 149 0.41 3.58 17.88
CA GLY A 149 1.06 4.89 18.02
C GLY A 149 0.75 5.86 16.88
N ALA A 150 1.72 6.68 16.48
CA ALA A 150 1.53 7.78 15.51
C ALA A 150 1.87 7.41 14.07
N ASP A 151 2.82 6.50 13.88
CA ASP A 151 3.46 6.17 12.60
C ASP A 151 3.65 4.66 12.38
N ARG A 152 3.05 3.81 13.23
CA ARG A 152 3.15 2.35 13.10
C ARG A 152 1.81 1.66 12.87
N ILE A 153 1.90 0.49 12.24
CA ILE A 153 0.78 -0.36 11.88
C ILE A 153 1.10 -1.77 12.37
N LEU A 154 0.25 -2.26 13.28
CA LEU A 154 0.28 -3.63 13.75
C LEU A 154 -0.55 -4.50 12.80
N VAL A 155 0.07 -5.56 12.30
CA VAL A 155 -0.57 -6.57 11.43
C VAL A 155 -0.42 -7.93 12.06
N GLN A 156 -1.55 -8.59 12.33
CA GLN A 156 -1.58 -9.97 12.84
C GLN A 156 -2.43 -10.84 11.92
N ILE A 157 -1.86 -11.94 11.45
CA ILE A 157 -2.52 -12.89 10.55
C ILE A 157 -2.42 -14.29 11.15
N PRO A 158 -3.53 -14.81 11.70
CA PRO A 158 -3.62 -16.18 12.19
C PRO A 158 -3.36 -17.22 11.10
N GLY A 159 -2.80 -18.38 11.46
CA GLY A 159 -2.67 -19.53 10.57
C GLY A 159 -1.73 -19.36 9.37
N LEU A 160 -0.95 -18.27 9.32
CA LEU A 160 0.07 -18.07 8.30
C LEU A 160 1.39 -18.67 8.75
N ASP A 161 1.79 -19.80 8.14
CA ASP A 161 2.99 -20.54 8.48
C ASP A 161 4.30 -19.84 8.05
N ASP A 162 4.33 -19.22 6.86
CA ASP A 162 5.50 -18.54 6.31
C ASP A 162 5.22 -17.04 6.08
N SER A 163 5.92 -16.20 6.84
CA SER A 163 5.81 -14.74 6.78
C SER A 163 6.62 -14.13 5.63
N GLY A 164 7.49 -14.89 4.94
CA GLY A 164 8.40 -14.38 3.90
C GLY A 164 7.68 -13.70 2.74
N ARG A 165 6.82 -14.45 2.03
CA ARG A 165 6.04 -13.92 0.89
C ARG A 165 5.15 -12.75 1.29
N LEU A 166 4.50 -12.85 2.45
CA LEU A 166 3.65 -11.77 2.97
C LEU A 166 4.47 -10.49 3.17
N LYS A 167 5.68 -10.56 3.74
CA LYS A 167 6.52 -9.38 3.94
C LYS A 167 6.84 -8.67 2.64
N GLU A 168 7.15 -9.42 1.58
CA GLU A 168 7.44 -8.84 0.27
C GLU A 168 6.23 -8.08 -0.26
N ILE A 169 5.03 -8.67 -0.14
CA ILE A 169 3.78 -8.03 -0.54
C ILE A 169 3.46 -6.81 0.33
N LEU A 170 3.71 -6.85 1.64
CA LEU A 170 3.41 -5.74 2.55
C LEU A 170 4.41 -4.57 2.42
N LYS A 171 5.67 -4.85 2.11
CA LYS A 171 6.71 -3.83 1.93
C LYS A 171 6.66 -3.11 0.59
N ALA A 172 6.18 -3.78 -0.46
CA ALA A 172 6.19 -3.23 -1.81
C ALA A 172 5.32 -1.97 -1.92
N THR A 173 5.85 -0.85 -2.42
CA THR A 173 5.04 0.36 -2.61
C THR A 173 4.05 0.19 -3.75
N ALA A 174 4.44 -0.50 -4.82
CA ALA A 174 3.61 -0.77 -5.99
C ALA A 174 3.12 0.50 -6.72
N LYS A 175 3.98 1.52 -6.81
CA LYS A 175 3.69 2.75 -7.54
C LYS A 175 3.79 2.50 -9.04
N LEU A 176 2.65 2.17 -9.65
CA LEU A 176 2.52 1.96 -11.09
C LEU A 176 2.27 3.29 -11.81
N GLU A 177 3.03 3.55 -12.87
CA GLU A 177 2.86 4.72 -13.73
C GLU A 177 3.06 4.37 -15.20
N PHE A 178 2.15 4.84 -16.04
CA PHE A 178 2.26 4.75 -17.49
C PHE A 178 2.84 6.05 -18.01
N ARG A 179 4.07 6.01 -18.53
CA ARG A 179 4.80 7.20 -18.99
C ARG A 179 5.21 7.03 -20.45
N MET A 180 5.23 8.11 -21.22
CA MET A 180 5.71 8.05 -22.61
C MET A 180 7.24 7.93 -22.64
N ILE A 181 7.78 7.12 -23.55
CA ILE A 181 9.23 7.09 -23.80
C ILE A 181 9.63 8.29 -24.65
N ASP A 182 10.73 8.93 -24.27
CA ASP A 182 11.32 10.02 -25.03
C ASP A 182 12.34 9.48 -26.03
N GLN A 183 12.03 9.61 -27.32
CA GLN A 183 12.88 9.13 -28.40
C GLN A 183 13.94 10.16 -28.85
N SER A 184 14.09 11.29 -28.15
CA SER A 184 15.07 12.32 -28.54
C SER A 184 16.52 11.84 -28.46
N MET A 185 16.82 10.89 -27.59
CA MET A 185 18.15 10.29 -27.39
C MET A 185 17.99 8.93 -26.70
N SER A 186 19.02 8.07 -26.76
CA SER A 186 19.01 6.80 -26.02
C SER A 186 19.23 7.02 -24.52
N GLY A 187 18.82 6.06 -23.68
CA GLY A 187 19.08 6.13 -22.23
C GLY A 187 20.56 6.17 -21.90
N ASP A 188 21.40 5.44 -22.65
CA ASP A 188 22.86 5.49 -22.48
C ASP A 188 23.46 6.86 -22.79
N GLN A 189 22.98 7.50 -23.85
CA GLN A 189 23.39 8.86 -24.20
C GLN A 189 22.94 9.86 -23.12
N ALA A 190 21.71 9.71 -22.62
CA ALA A 190 21.19 10.54 -21.56
C ALA A 190 21.99 10.37 -20.25
N LYS A 191 22.48 9.16 -19.95
CA LYS A 191 23.32 8.91 -18.78
C LYS A 191 24.66 9.64 -18.85
N GLN A 192 25.21 9.81 -20.06
CA GLN A 192 26.49 10.52 -20.28
C GLN A 192 26.31 12.04 -20.38
N THR A 193 25.23 12.51 -21.02
CA THR A 193 25.03 13.93 -21.36
C THR A 193 24.06 14.67 -20.44
N GLY A 194 23.34 13.93 -19.59
CA GLY A 194 22.24 14.43 -18.77
C GLY A 194 20.89 14.32 -19.48
N ALA A 195 19.84 14.01 -18.71
CA ALA A 195 18.49 13.92 -19.23
C ALA A 195 17.92 15.30 -19.62
N PRO A 196 17.11 15.40 -20.70
CA PRO A 196 16.31 16.58 -20.98
C PRO A 196 15.43 17.00 -19.79
N ILE A 197 15.07 18.29 -19.70
CA ILE A 197 14.35 18.88 -18.55
C ILE A 197 13.07 18.11 -18.20
N ASP A 198 12.32 17.67 -19.22
CA ASP A 198 11.03 16.99 -19.08
C ASP A 198 11.14 15.46 -19.06
N SER A 199 12.36 14.92 -19.02
CA SER A 199 12.65 13.50 -19.11
C SER A 199 13.52 13.03 -17.94
N GLU A 200 13.42 11.75 -17.64
CA GLU A 200 14.06 11.06 -16.55
C GLU A 200 14.62 9.74 -17.07
N ILE A 201 15.78 9.33 -16.54
CA ILE A 201 16.43 8.08 -16.92
C ILE A 201 16.02 7.05 -15.89
N LEU A 202 15.36 5.99 -16.35
CA LEU A 202 14.94 4.87 -15.52
C LEU A 202 15.64 3.60 -15.99
N SER A 203 16.06 2.75 -15.06
CA SER A 203 16.62 1.44 -15.40
C SER A 203 15.51 0.47 -15.80
N ASP A 204 15.87 -0.49 -16.65
CA ASP A 204 15.02 -1.65 -16.91
C ASP A 204 14.94 -2.55 -15.66
N ALA A 205 13.84 -3.27 -15.54
CA ALA A 205 13.62 -4.20 -14.43
C ALA A 205 14.36 -5.53 -14.62
N GLU A 206 14.59 -5.96 -15.86
CA GLU A 206 15.30 -7.20 -16.18
C GLU A 206 16.80 -6.98 -16.33
N ASP A 207 17.23 -5.83 -16.86
CA ASP A 207 18.64 -5.46 -17.03
C ASP A 207 18.96 -4.09 -16.41
N GLU A 208 19.61 -4.10 -15.24
CA GLU A 208 19.99 -2.86 -14.54
C GLU A 208 20.99 -1.98 -15.32
N ASN A 209 21.65 -2.53 -16.34
CA ASN A 209 22.54 -1.77 -17.21
C ASN A 209 21.82 -1.15 -18.41
N TYR A 210 20.57 -1.54 -18.66
CA TYR A 210 19.76 -0.96 -19.73
C TYR A 210 18.91 0.19 -19.18
N PHE A 211 18.98 1.34 -19.85
CA PHE A 211 18.29 2.55 -19.42
C PHE A 211 17.30 3.02 -20.48
N HIS A 212 16.11 3.38 -20.01
CA HIS A 212 15.07 4.03 -20.81
C HIS A 212 15.02 5.52 -20.48
N LEU A 213 14.89 6.34 -21.52
CA LEU A 213 14.57 7.75 -21.33
C LEU A 213 13.05 7.92 -21.33
N VAL A 214 12.49 8.32 -20.20
CA VAL A 214 11.05 8.35 -19.96
C VAL A 214 10.61 9.78 -19.63
N LYS A 215 9.46 10.23 -20.13
CA LYS A 215 8.90 11.53 -19.77
C LYS A 215 8.52 11.55 -18.29
N LYS A 216 8.85 12.63 -17.58
CA LYS A 216 8.56 12.80 -16.13
C LYS A 216 7.07 12.79 -15.80
N ARG A 217 6.23 13.22 -16.74
CA ARG A 217 4.79 13.29 -16.54
C ARG A 217 4.15 11.94 -16.86
N ALA A 218 3.57 11.30 -15.85
CA ALA A 218 2.71 10.14 -16.03
C ALA A 218 1.45 10.50 -16.83
N VAL A 219 1.08 9.62 -17.73
CA VAL A 219 -0.15 9.69 -18.52
C VAL A 219 -1.32 9.21 -17.67
N VAL A 220 -1.14 8.06 -17.02
CA VAL A 220 -2.09 7.40 -16.12
C VAL A 220 -1.29 6.74 -14.99
N GLY A 221 -1.84 6.72 -13.78
CA GLY A 221 -1.26 6.07 -12.61
C GLY A 221 -2.03 4.82 -12.18
N GLY A 222 -1.44 4.06 -11.26
CA GLY A 222 -2.07 2.88 -10.65
C GLY A 222 -3.32 3.19 -9.81
N ASP A 223 -3.48 4.43 -9.36
CA ASP A 223 -4.69 4.93 -8.69
C ASP A 223 -5.92 4.95 -9.61
N GLU A 224 -5.72 4.95 -10.93
CA GLU A 224 -6.80 4.87 -11.91
C GLU A 224 -7.12 3.43 -12.36
N LEU A 225 -6.50 2.41 -11.76
CA LEU A 225 -6.84 1.01 -11.99
C LEU A 225 -8.11 0.62 -11.23
N GLU A 226 -8.98 -0.12 -11.92
CA GLU A 226 -10.19 -0.73 -11.36
C GLU A 226 -9.95 -2.21 -11.03
N ASP A 227 -9.21 -2.92 -11.89
CA ASP A 227 -8.99 -4.36 -11.76
C ASP A 227 -7.63 -4.76 -12.35
N SER A 228 -7.06 -5.82 -11.80
CA SER A 228 -5.79 -6.40 -12.24
C SER A 228 -5.81 -7.89 -11.94
N GLN A 229 -5.46 -8.76 -12.90
CA GLN A 229 -5.52 -10.21 -12.72
C GLN A 229 -4.32 -10.89 -13.38
N GLN A 230 -3.87 -11.99 -12.78
CA GLN A 230 -2.94 -12.88 -13.45
C GLN A 230 -3.67 -13.67 -14.54
N SER A 231 -3.06 -13.75 -15.72
CA SER A 231 -3.55 -14.53 -16.84
C SER A 231 -2.37 -15.18 -17.58
N PHE A 232 -2.68 -15.96 -18.61
CA PHE A 232 -1.70 -16.54 -19.52
C PHE A 232 -1.93 -16.00 -20.93
N ASP A 233 -0.86 -15.61 -21.61
CA ASP A 233 -0.94 -15.23 -23.02
C ASP A 233 -1.31 -16.47 -23.85
N GLN A 234 -2.36 -16.38 -24.67
CA GLN A 234 -2.89 -17.53 -25.41
C GLN A 234 -1.93 -18.06 -26.49
N ARG A 235 -0.97 -17.23 -26.92
CA ARG A 235 -0.02 -17.57 -28.00
C ARG A 235 1.29 -18.11 -27.45
N THR A 236 1.83 -17.50 -26.40
CA THR A 236 3.14 -17.88 -25.83
C THR A 236 3.03 -18.77 -24.59
N ASN A 237 1.84 -18.86 -23.98
CA ASN A 237 1.59 -19.53 -22.70
C ASN A 237 2.45 -18.95 -21.55
N GLU A 238 2.89 -17.70 -21.69
CA GLU A 238 3.63 -16.97 -20.67
C GLU A 238 2.68 -16.32 -19.67
N ALA A 239 3.11 -16.19 -18.42
CA ALA A 239 2.32 -15.50 -17.40
C ALA A 239 2.32 -13.99 -17.66
N VAL A 240 1.14 -13.38 -17.69
CA VAL A 240 0.94 -11.94 -17.93
C VAL A 240 0.01 -11.37 -16.87
N VAL A 241 0.09 -10.06 -16.66
CA VAL A 241 -0.85 -9.34 -15.79
C VAL A 241 -1.78 -8.52 -16.65
N THR A 242 -3.07 -8.85 -16.65
CA THR A 242 -4.09 -8.03 -17.29
C THR A 242 -4.55 -6.94 -16.35
N PHE A 243 -4.85 -5.77 -16.89
CA PHE A 243 -5.33 -4.64 -16.09
C PHE A 243 -6.49 -3.93 -16.79
N ARG A 244 -7.34 -3.29 -16.00
CA ARG A 244 -8.45 -2.45 -16.45
C ARG A 244 -8.45 -1.14 -15.69
N PHE A 245 -8.49 -0.03 -16.41
CA PHE A 245 -8.66 1.30 -15.82
C PHE A 245 -10.13 1.59 -15.52
N ASN A 246 -10.35 2.48 -14.55
CA ASN A 246 -11.64 3.14 -14.37
C ASN A 246 -11.96 4.07 -15.56
N THR A 247 -13.16 4.64 -15.59
CA THR A 247 -13.61 5.50 -16.70
C THR A 247 -12.72 6.73 -16.96
N SER A 248 -12.13 7.32 -15.91
CA SER A 248 -11.22 8.47 -16.04
C SER A 248 -9.90 8.04 -16.68
N GLY A 249 -9.26 7.01 -16.12
CA GLY A 249 -8.00 6.47 -16.61
C GLY A 249 -8.10 5.96 -18.04
N ALA A 250 -9.17 5.23 -18.36
CA ALA A 250 -9.44 4.74 -19.71
C ALA A 250 -9.51 5.88 -20.74
N ARG A 251 -10.17 6.99 -20.41
CA ARG A 251 -10.26 8.16 -21.30
C ARG A 251 -8.91 8.85 -21.48
N LYS A 252 -8.16 9.09 -20.40
CA LYS A 252 -6.83 9.69 -20.46
C LYS A 252 -5.87 8.84 -21.29
N PHE A 253 -5.89 7.53 -21.06
CA PHE A 253 -5.08 6.56 -21.80
C PHE A 253 -5.46 6.51 -23.28
N ALA A 254 -6.76 6.52 -23.61
CA ALA A 254 -7.24 6.54 -24.99
C ALA A 254 -6.77 7.80 -25.74
N VAL A 255 -6.86 8.98 -25.11
CA VAL A 255 -6.38 10.24 -25.71
C VAL A 255 -4.87 10.20 -25.95
N ALA A 256 -4.10 9.74 -24.97
CA ALA A 256 -2.65 9.68 -25.07
C ALA A 256 -2.16 8.67 -26.12
N THR A 257 -2.76 7.48 -26.17
CA THR A 257 -2.41 6.44 -27.14
C THR A 257 -2.83 6.81 -28.56
N SER A 258 -3.99 7.45 -28.74
CA SER A 258 -4.44 7.95 -30.05
C SER A 258 -3.49 8.97 -30.66
N ALA A 259 -2.90 9.83 -29.83
CA ALA A 259 -1.95 10.86 -30.29
C ALA A 259 -0.52 10.33 -30.52
N ASN A 260 -0.21 9.09 -30.10
CA ASN A 260 1.14 8.55 -30.08
C ASN A 260 1.25 7.14 -30.71
N VAL A 261 0.40 6.82 -31.67
CA VAL A 261 0.50 5.57 -32.43
C VAL A 261 1.89 5.46 -33.09
N GLY A 262 2.50 4.29 -33.00
CA GLY A 262 3.86 4.00 -33.47
C GLY A 262 4.98 4.38 -32.48
N ARG A 263 4.65 5.00 -31.33
CA ARG A 263 5.62 5.33 -30.28
C ARG A 263 5.52 4.35 -29.11
N PRO A 264 6.62 4.06 -28.41
CA PRO A 264 6.58 3.25 -27.21
C PRO A 264 6.18 4.06 -25.97
N PHE A 265 5.54 3.38 -25.03
CA PHE A 265 5.31 3.88 -23.68
C PHE A 265 5.90 2.90 -22.68
N ALA A 266 6.38 3.42 -21.56
CA ALA A 266 6.93 2.65 -20.47
C ALA A 266 5.84 2.40 -19.42
N ILE A 267 5.80 1.17 -18.94
CA ILE A 267 5.09 0.75 -17.74
C ILE A 267 6.13 0.74 -16.62
N VAL A 268 6.02 1.70 -15.70
CA VAL A 268 7.00 1.93 -14.64
C VAL A 268 6.40 1.47 -13.32
N LEU A 269 7.15 0.66 -12.57
CA LEU A 269 6.81 0.23 -11.22
C LEU A 269 7.95 0.60 -10.28
N ASP A 270 7.66 1.39 -9.25
CA ASP A 270 8.64 1.79 -8.22
C ASP A 270 9.94 2.35 -8.83
N GLY A 271 9.81 3.13 -9.92
CA GLY A 271 10.94 3.77 -10.61
C GLY A 271 11.71 2.87 -11.58
N LYS A 272 11.32 1.61 -11.78
CA LYS A 272 11.92 0.71 -12.78
C LYS A 272 10.96 0.48 -13.94
N VAL A 273 11.48 0.41 -15.17
CA VAL A 273 10.68 0.09 -16.35
C VAL A 273 10.48 -1.41 -16.42
N ILE A 274 9.23 -1.86 -16.23
CA ILE A 274 8.85 -3.27 -16.30
C ILE A 274 8.67 -3.71 -17.75
N SER A 275 8.12 -2.82 -18.58
CA SER A 275 7.84 -3.12 -19.98
C SER A 275 7.74 -1.83 -20.80
N ALA A 276 8.15 -1.88 -22.06
CA ALA A 276 8.19 -0.74 -22.97
C ALA A 276 7.53 -1.05 -24.34
N PRO A 277 6.25 -1.46 -24.40
CA PRO A 277 5.61 -1.86 -25.65
C PRO A 277 5.37 -0.67 -26.60
N VAL A 278 5.35 -0.95 -27.90
CA VAL A 278 4.99 0.01 -28.95
C VAL A 278 3.48 0.07 -29.12
N ILE A 279 2.92 1.29 -29.18
CA ILE A 279 1.49 1.52 -29.43
C ILE A 279 1.20 1.20 -30.89
N GLN A 280 0.61 0.03 -31.16
CA GLN A 280 0.25 -0.37 -32.53
C GLN A 280 -1.06 0.26 -32.99
N THR A 281 -2.04 0.32 -32.09
CA THR A 281 -3.37 0.90 -32.34
C THR A 281 -3.80 1.72 -31.12
N PRO A 282 -4.71 2.71 -31.30
CA PRO A 282 -5.27 3.44 -30.18
C PRO A 282 -5.97 2.53 -29.16
N ILE A 283 -5.63 2.65 -27.88
CA ILE A 283 -6.19 1.81 -26.81
C ILE A 283 -7.40 2.53 -26.21
N ILE A 284 -8.56 2.33 -26.82
CA ILE A 284 -9.83 2.97 -26.41
C ILE A 284 -10.61 2.18 -25.35
N GLY A 285 -10.30 0.89 -25.18
CA GLY A 285 -11.02 -0.01 -24.27
C GLY A 285 -10.63 0.13 -22.79
N GLY A 286 -9.57 0.89 -22.48
CA GLY A 286 -9.12 1.07 -21.09
C GLY A 286 -8.53 -0.17 -20.42
N SER A 287 -8.25 -1.23 -21.18
CA SER A 287 -7.65 -2.47 -20.69
C SER A 287 -6.37 -2.81 -21.46
N GLY A 288 -5.47 -3.54 -20.82
CA GLY A 288 -4.24 -4.00 -21.44
C GLY A 288 -3.63 -5.19 -20.72
N GLN A 289 -2.48 -5.63 -21.22
CA GLN A 289 -1.65 -6.66 -20.61
C GLN A 289 -0.24 -6.12 -20.38
N ILE A 290 0.32 -6.45 -19.22
CA ILE A 290 1.72 -6.23 -18.87
C ILE A 290 2.43 -7.55 -19.12
N THR A 291 3.32 -7.54 -20.11
CA THR A 291 4.18 -8.66 -20.47
C THR A 291 5.59 -8.44 -19.90
N GLY A 292 6.22 -9.51 -19.47
CA GLY A 292 7.59 -9.57 -18.96
C GLY A 292 7.94 -11.01 -18.62
N ASN A 293 9.15 -11.27 -18.15
CA ASN A 293 9.58 -12.61 -17.76
C ASN A 293 9.01 -13.03 -16.38
N PHE A 294 7.67 -13.06 -16.27
CA PHE A 294 6.98 -13.40 -15.02
C PHE A 294 6.80 -14.90 -14.85
N THR A 295 6.93 -15.36 -13.61
CA THR A 295 6.40 -16.66 -13.20
C THR A 295 4.90 -16.50 -12.87
N PRO A 296 4.09 -17.58 -12.88
CA PRO A 296 2.69 -17.49 -12.46
C PRO A 296 2.53 -16.86 -11.07
N GLN A 297 3.47 -17.17 -10.18
CA GLN A 297 3.51 -16.65 -8.82
C GLN A 297 3.81 -15.13 -8.80
N SER A 298 4.86 -14.69 -9.49
CA SER A 298 5.22 -13.26 -9.50
C SER A 298 4.20 -12.40 -10.27
N ALA A 299 3.55 -12.94 -11.30
CA ALA A 299 2.44 -12.27 -11.98
C ALA A 299 1.23 -12.12 -11.05
N ASN A 300 0.92 -13.14 -10.24
CA ASN A 300 -0.15 -13.06 -9.24
C ASN A 300 0.18 -12.03 -8.15
N ASP A 301 1.40 -12.04 -7.62
CA ASP A 301 1.81 -11.08 -6.59
C ASP A 301 1.78 -9.64 -7.13
N LEU A 302 2.25 -9.42 -8.37
CA LEU A 302 2.11 -8.12 -9.04
C LEU A 302 0.63 -7.74 -9.22
N ALA A 303 -0.24 -8.67 -9.64
CA ALA A 303 -1.66 -8.39 -9.79
C ALA A 303 -2.34 -7.95 -8.47
N ILE A 304 -1.99 -8.60 -7.35
CA ILE A 304 -2.44 -8.22 -6.01
C ILE A 304 -1.98 -6.79 -5.67
N LEU A 305 -0.70 -6.49 -5.90
CA LEU A 305 -0.13 -5.18 -5.64
C LEU A 305 -0.81 -4.06 -6.45
N LEU A 306 -1.10 -4.32 -7.72
CA LEU A 306 -1.78 -3.36 -8.58
C LEU A 306 -3.25 -3.14 -8.19
N ARG A 307 -3.96 -4.19 -7.78
CA ARG A 307 -5.37 -4.11 -7.38
C ARG A 307 -5.56 -3.42 -6.02
N ALA A 308 -4.65 -3.69 -5.07
CA ALA A 308 -4.66 -3.04 -3.77
C ALA A 308 -4.23 -1.56 -3.86
N GLY A 309 -3.52 -1.18 -4.91
CA GLY A 309 -3.02 0.18 -5.14
C GLY A 309 -1.70 0.47 -4.41
N ALA A 310 -1.17 1.65 -4.70
CA ALA A 310 0.12 2.08 -4.19
C ALA A 310 0.05 2.48 -2.71
N LEU A 311 1.09 2.15 -1.95
CA LEU A 311 1.27 2.70 -0.60
C LEU A 311 1.59 4.20 -0.68
N PRO A 312 1.05 5.02 0.24
CA PRO A 312 1.34 6.45 0.29
C PRO A 312 2.78 6.76 0.74
N ALA A 313 3.45 5.79 1.36
CA ALA A 313 4.82 5.90 1.85
C ALA A 313 5.44 4.51 2.01
N GLU A 314 6.77 4.44 2.00
CA GLU A 314 7.50 3.20 2.27
C GLU A 314 7.30 2.72 3.71
N LEU A 315 7.22 1.40 3.88
CA LEU A 315 7.05 0.74 5.18
C LEU A 315 8.31 -0.04 5.54
N THR A 316 8.77 0.11 6.77
CA THR A 316 9.87 -0.65 7.36
C THR A 316 9.33 -1.60 8.43
N ILE A 317 9.91 -2.80 8.54
CA ILE A 317 9.54 -3.74 9.61
C ILE A 317 10.37 -3.40 10.83
N VAL A 318 9.70 -3.00 11.92
CA VAL A 318 10.35 -2.69 13.20
C VAL A 318 10.43 -3.92 14.08
N GLU A 319 9.38 -4.74 14.04
CA GLU A 319 9.30 -5.95 14.84
C GLU A 319 8.61 -7.05 14.06
N GLU A 320 9.13 -8.26 14.22
CA GLU A 320 8.57 -9.47 13.66
C GLU A 320 8.58 -10.56 14.71
N ARG A 321 7.43 -11.19 14.91
CA ARG A 321 7.31 -12.44 15.64
C ARG A 321 6.49 -13.41 14.80
N SER A 322 7.07 -14.58 14.52
CA SER A 322 6.29 -15.72 14.05
C SER A 322 5.93 -16.56 15.26
N VAL A 323 4.64 -16.77 15.50
CA VAL A 323 4.17 -17.70 16.53
C VAL A 323 3.99 -19.04 15.85
N GLY A 324 4.83 -20.01 16.19
CA GLY A 324 4.70 -21.36 15.64
C GLY A 324 3.46 -22.08 16.21
N PRO A 325 2.75 -22.90 15.40
CA PRO A 325 1.56 -23.64 15.83
C PRO A 325 1.82 -24.67 16.95
N GLY A 326 3.09 -25.01 17.21
CA GLY A 326 3.48 -26.03 18.19
C GLY A 326 3.04 -25.75 19.64
N LEU A 327 3.11 -24.50 20.10
CA LEU A 327 2.72 -24.14 21.47
C LEU A 327 1.21 -24.25 21.71
N GLY A 328 0.42 -23.96 20.67
CA GLY A 328 -1.04 -24.09 20.67
C GLY A 328 -1.49 -25.55 20.63
N ALA A 329 -0.92 -26.33 19.70
CA ALA A 329 -1.23 -27.76 19.56
C ALA A 329 -0.94 -28.56 20.84
N ASP A 330 0.18 -28.28 21.50
CA ASP A 330 0.54 -28.93 22.76
C ASP A 330 -0.42 -28.58 23.90
N SER A 331 -0.88 -27.33 23.95
CA SER A 331 -1.88 -26.87 24.93
C SER A 331 -3.25 -27.50 24.70
N VAL A 332 -3.68 -27.62 23.44
CA VAL A 332 -4.94 -28.29 23.07
C VAL A 332 -4.87 -29.79 23.37
N ALA A 333 -3.76 -30.45 23.04
CA ALA A 333 -3.56 -31.87 23.32
C ALA A 333 -3.56 -32.15 24.83
N SER A 334 -2.85 -31.33 25.60
CA SER A 334 -2.80 -31.43 27.06
C SER A 334 -4.16 -31.14 27.70
N GLY A 335 -4.87 -30.11 27.23
CA GLY A 335 -6.22 -29.77 27.66
C GLY A 335 -7.25 -30.85 27.35
N LYS A 336 -7.18 -31.45 26.15
CA LYS A 336 -8.03 -32.59 25.77
C LYS A 336 -7.78 -33.79 26.69
N ASN A 337 -6.53 -34.14 26.94
CA ASN A 337 -6.19 -35.26 27.81
C ASN A 337 -6.63 -34.99 29.26
N ALA A 338 -6.38 -33.80 29.80
CA ALA A 338 -6.84 -33.40 31.12
C ALA A 338 -8.38 -33.40 31.23
N GLY A 339 -9.07 -32.92 30.21
CA GLY A 339 -10.54 -32.92 30.14
C GLY A 339 -11.14 -34.33 30.11
N ILE A 340 -10.57 -35.24 29.32
CA ILE A 340 -11.01 -36.64 29.26
C ILE A 340 -10.78 -37.34 30.60
N ILE A 341 -9.60 -37.17 31.21
CA ILE A 341 -9.28 -37.75 32.51
C ILE A 341 -10.22 -37.21 33.59
N GLY A 342 -10.45 -35.89 33.61
CA GLY A 342 -11.38 -35.24 34.53
C GLY A 342 -12.82 -35.73 34.36
N ALA A 343 -13.29 -35.83 33.12
CA ALA A 343 -14.63 -36.33 32.83
C ALA A 343 -14.81 -37.77 33.32
N ILE A 344 -13.86 -38.67 33.02
CA ILE A 344 -13.89 -40.06 33.50
C ILE A 344 -13.88 -40.10 35.03
N ALA A 345 -13.05 -39.29 35.68
CA ALA A 345 -12.98 -39.24 37.14
C ALA A 345 -14.31 -38.78 37.77
N VAL A 346 -15.01 -37.80 37.17
CA VAL A 346 -16.33 -37.33 37.63
C VAL A 346 -17.39 -38.41 37.46
N LEU A 347 -17.44 -39.09 36.31
CA LEU A 347 -18.40 -40.19 36.07
C LEU A 347 -18.19 -41.33 37.08
N VAL A 348 -16.93 -41.73 37.30
CA VAL A 348 -16.60 -42.77 38.30
C VAL A 348 -16.99 -42.31 39.71
N PHE A 349 -16.73 -41.06 40.06
CA PHE A 349 -17.09 -40.50 41.37
C PHE A 349 -18.61 -40.42 41.59
N MET A 350 -19.38 -39.99 40.58
CA MET A 350 -20.84 -39.95 40.60
C MET A 350 -21.42 -41.35 40.80
N PHE A 351 -20.94 -42.32 40.04
CA PHE A 351 -21.37 -43.71 40.17
C PHE A 351 -21.05 -44.31 41.56
N LEU A 352 -19.83 -44.11 42.07
CA LEU A 352 -19.42 -44.64 43.38
C LEU A 352 -20.17 -43.97 44.54
N SER A 353 -20.42 -42.67 44.46
CA SER A 353 -21.04 -41.91 45.57
C SER A 353 -22.57 -42.03 45.60
N TYR A 354 -23.22 -42.14 44.43
CA TYR A 354 -24.68 -42.08 44.31
C TYR A 354 -25.32 -43.35 43.72
N GLY A 355 -24.52 -44.36 43.35
CA GLY A 355 -24.99 -45.66 42.85
C GLY A 355 -25.85 -45.52 41.58
N VAL A 356 -27.06 -46.10 41.59
CA VAL A 356 -27.98 -46.10 40.44
C VAL A 356 -28.45 -44.69 40.07
N PHE A 357 -28.63 -43.80 41.04
CA PHE A 357 -29.00 -42.41 40.76
C PHE A 357 -27.87 -41.64 40.10
N GLY A 358 -26.61 -41.97 40.43
CA GLY A 358 -25.43 -41.42 39.75
C GLY A 358 -25.41 -41.79 38.27
N LEU A 359 -25.73 -43.05 37.93
CA LEU A 359 -25.78 -43.50 36.54
C LEU A 359 -26.82 -42.73 35.70
N ILE A 360 -27.98 -42.41 36.28
CA ILE A 360 -29.01 -41.61 35.60
C ILE A 360 -28.52 -40.17 35.36
N ALA A 361 -27.83 -39.59 36.34
CA ALA A 361 -27.23 -38.26 36.22
C ALA A 361 -26.12 -38.22 35.15
N ASP A 362 -25.29 -39.26 35.07
CA ASP A 362 -24.23 -39.39 34.06
C ASP A 362 -24.81 -39.45 32.63
N ILE A 363 -25.89 -40.22 32.42
CA ILE A 363 -26.58 -40.27 31.13
C ILE A 363 -27.13 -38.89 30.76
N ALA A 364 -27.73 -38.18 31.72
CA ALA A 364 -28.23 -36.82 31.50
C ALA A 364 -27.09 -35.83 31.17
N LEU A 365 -25.94 -35.95 31.83
CA LEU A 365 -24.77 -35.12 31.57
C LEU A 365 -24.22 -35.35 30.15
N VAL A 366 -24.08 -36.61 29.73
CA VAL A 366 -23.60 -36.95 28.37
C VAL A 366 -24.54 -36.39 27.31
N ILE A 367 -25.86 -36.54 27.49
CA ILE A 367 -26.86 -35.98 26.59
C ILE A 367 -26.76 -34.45 26.56
N ASN A 368 -26.63 -33.80 27.72
CA ASN A 368 -26.50 -32.35 27.80
C ASN A 368 -25.25 -31.83 27.07
N VAL A 369 -24.10 -32.49 27.25
CA VAL A 369 -22.86 -32.13 26.54
C VAL A 369 -23.01 -32.34 25.04
N ALA A 370 -23.61 -33.45 24.61
CA ALA A 370 -23.86 -33.71 23.19
C ALA A 370 -24.79 -32.64 22.56
N LEU A 371 -25.82 -32.21 23.28
CA LEU A 371 -26.71 -31.13 22.86
C LEU A 371 -25.98 -29.78 22.80
N LEU A 372 -25.16 -29.45 23.80
CA LEU A 372 -24.36 -28.22 23.80
C LEU A 372 -23.42 -28.15 22.59
N VAL A 373 -22.70 -29.24 22.32
CA VAL A 373 -21.80 -29.33 21.15
C VAL A 373 -22.59 -29.24 19.84
N GLY A 374 -23.76 -29.87 19.77
CA GLY A 374 -24.64 -29.79 18.61
C GLY A 374 -25.16 -28.36 18.34
N VAL A 375 -25.57 -27.64 19.39
CA VAL A 375 -26.04 -26.26 19.30
C VAL A 375 -24.92 -25.30 18.90
N LEU A 376 -23.73 -25.42 19.51
CA LEU A 376 -22.56 -24.62 19.15
C LEU A 376 -22.16 -24.82 17.68
N SER A 377 -22.16 -26.07 17.22
CA SER A 377 -21.87 -26.40 15.82
C SER A 377 -22.92 -25.84 14.84
N MET A 378 -24.19 -25.78 15.24
CA MET A 378 -25.28 -25.26 14.40
C MET A 378 -25.30 -23.73 14.33
N LEU A 379 -24.98 -23.04 15.42
CA LEU A 379 -25.05 -21.57 15.49
C LEU A 379 -23.89 -20.87 14.78
N GLY A 380 -22.91 -21.62 14.27
CA GLY A 380 -21.68 -21.02 13.75
C GLY A 380 -21.01 -20.15 14.81
N ALA A 381 -21.21 -20.47 16.10
CA ALA A 381 -20.42 -19.94 17.18
C ALA A 381 -19.03 -20.56 17.01
N THR A 382 -18.25 -19.91 16.15
CA THR A 382 -16.87 -20.21 15.75
C THR A 382 -15.92 -20.04 16.90
#